data_AF-A0A6A7XZW8-F1
#
_entry.id   AF-A0A6A7XZW8-F1
#
_cell.length_a   1.000
_cell.length_b   1.000
_cell.length_c   1.000
_cell.angle_alpha   90.00
_cell.angle_beta   90.00
_cell.angle_gamma   90.00
#
_symmetry.space_group_name_H-M   'P 1'
#
loop_
_entity.id
_entity.type
_entity.pdbx_description
1 polymer ?
#
loop_
_entity_poly.entity_id
_entity_poly.type
_entity_poly.pdbx_seq_one_letter_code
_entity_poly.pdbx_strand_id
1 'polypeptide(L)'
;MMATAVREEVLREELGDRDLKVRRAKDIAETAYANATVVEQLIMAQLKVAQEDPSQALKAASAIKGLSLAAAGLERLHDLKKRALGLDKMEMHDDLPDLRIHCLTDEEEDAIRRGQKTDGCDWDDTPDDGLAGVPDDGSLDEELDANEIIEEGVE
;
A
#
# COMPACT_ATOMS: atom_id res chain seq x y z
N MET A 1 -12.07 -2.53 -14.88
CA MET A 1 -12.10 -3.95 -15.28
C MET A 1 -10.75 -4.50 -15.74
N MET A 2 -9.96 -3.79 -16.57
CA MET A 2 -8.63 -4.29 -16.98
C MET A 2 -7.63 -4.43 -15.81
N ALA A 3 -7.56 -3.47 -14.90
CA ALA A 3 -6.59 -3.51 -13.78
C ALA A 3 -6.82 -4.70 -12.82
N THR A 4 -8.08 -5.08 -12.57
CA THR A 4 -8.44 -6.24 -11.75
C THR A 4 -8.16 -7.56 -12.48
N ALA A 5 -8.45 -7.63 -13.78
CA ALA A 5 -8.18 -8.81 -14.60
C ALA A 5 -6.68 -9.06 -14.78
N VAL A 6 -5.87 -8.02 -15.03
CA VAL A 6 -4.40 -8.12 -15.09
C VAL A 6 -3.83 -8.53 -13.74
N ARG A 7 -4.37 -7.99 -12.64
CA ARG A 7 -3.94 -8.38 -11.29
C ARG A 7 -4.27 -9.85 -10.97
N GLU A 8 -5.43 -10.35 -11.39
CA GLU A 8 -5.80 -11.77 -11.27
C GLU A 8 -4.95 -12.69 -12.16
N GLU A 9 -4.64 -12.27 -13.40
CA GLU A 9 -3.78 -13.01 -14.33
C GLU A 9 -2.36 -13.13 -13.77
N VAL A 10 -1.78 -12.02 -13.29
CA VAL A 10 -0.45 -11.98 -12.66
C VAL A 10 -0.44 -12.77 -11.35
N LEU A 11 -1.48 -12.67 -10.52
CA LEU A 11 -1.61 -13.53 -9.34
C LEU A 11 -1.60 -14.99 -9.77
N ARG A 12 -2.38 -15.39 -10.78
CA ARG A 12 -2.49 -16.78 -11.22
C ARG A 12 -1.16 -17.33 -11.76
N GLU A 13 -0.38 -16.50 -12.45
CA GLU A 13 0.94 -16.85 -12.99
C GLU A 13 2.04 -16.88 -11.91
N GLU A 14 2.04 -15.97 -10.93
CA GLU A 14 3.03 -15.97 -9.83
C GLU A 14 2.71 -16.98 -8.70
N LEU A 15 1.47 -17.46 -8.61
CA LEU A 15 0.96 -18.29 -7.52
C LEU A 15 0.87 -19.80 -7.82
N GLY A 16 1.44 -20.29 -8.93
CA GLY A 16 1.16 -21.63 -9.46
C GLY A 16 1.49 -22.83 -8.56
N ASP A 17 2.47 -22.74 -7.65
CA ASP A 17 2.87 -23.86 -6.79
C ASP A 17 2.46 -23.64 -5.32
N ARG A 18 1.32 -24.23 -4.94
CA ARG A 18 0.80 -24.20 -3.57
C ARG A 18 1.77 -24.85 -2.58
N ASP A 19 2.41 -25.95 -2.94
CA ASP A 19 3.30 -26.69 -2.05
C ASP A 19 4.58 -25.90 -1.81
N LEU A 20 5.11 -25.23 -2.84
CA LEU A 20 6.25 -24.33 -2.71
C LEU A 20 5.96 -23.18 -1.77
N LYS A 21 4.76 -22.57 -1.83
CA LYS A 21 4.39 -21.51 -0.88
C LYS A 21 4.26 -22.01 0.54
N VAL A 22 3.65 -23.18 0.74
CA VAL A 22 3.54 -23.78 2.07
C VAL A 22 4.93 -24.06 2.65
N ARG A 23 5.87 -24.57 1.84
CA ARG A 23 7.27 -24.75 2.26
C ARG A 23 7.93 -23.41 2.62
N ARG A 24 7.89 -22.42 1.73
CA ARG A 24 8.47 -21.09 2.00
C ARG A 24 7.85 -20.41 3.22
N ALA A 25 6.56 -20.58 3.46
CA ALA A 25 5.87 -20.05 4.64
C ALA A 25 6.39 -20.69 5.93
N LYS A 26 6.58 -22.01 5.94
CA LYS A 26 7.20 -22.73 7.06
C LYS A 26 8.63 -22.26 7.28
N ASP A 27 9.43 -22.17 6.22
CA ASP A 27 10.82 -21.72 6.29
C ASP A 27 10.91 -20.31 6.88
N ILE A 28 10.02 -19.39 6.48
CA ILE A 28 9.95 -18.05 7.04
C ILE A 28 9.61 -18.10 8.53
N ALA A 29 8.64 -18.92 8.94
CA ALA A 29 8.24 -19.06 10.34
C ALA A 29 9.37 -19.63 11.21
N GLU A 30 10.03 -20.69 10.75
CA GLU A 30 11.17 -21.31 11.43
C GLU A 30 12.37 -20.37 11.52
N THR A 31 12.69 -19.67 10.42
CA THR A 31 13.76 -18.67 10.40
C THR A 31 13.45 -17.49 11.30
N ALA A 32 12.20 -17.01 11.31
CA ALA A 32 11.77 -15.93 12.20
C ALA A 32 11.92 -16.32 13.67
N TYR A 33 11.52 -17.54 14.02
CA TYR A 33 11.67 -18.08 15.37
C TYR A 33 13.15 -18.19 15.77
N ALA A 34 13.99 -18.79 14.91
CA ALA A 34 15.41 -18.94 15.16
C ALA A 34 16.11 -17.59 15.35
N ASN A 35 15.80 -16.62 14.49
CA ASN A 35 16.34 -15.26 14.60
C ASN A 35 15.90 -14.57 15.90
N ALA A 36 14.65 -14.75 16.32
CA ALA A 36 14.15 -14.21 17.59
C ALA A 36 14.92 -14.80 18.78
N THR A 37 15.15 -16.12 18.80
CA THR A 37 15.96 -16.78 19.84
C THR A 37 17.38 -16.23 19.89
N VAL A 38 18.02 -16.00 18.74
CA VAL A 38 19.38 -15.43 18.70
C VAL A 38 19.39 -13.99 19.26
N VAL A 39 18.44 -13.15 18.86
CA VAL A 39 18.32 -11.78 19.36
C VAL A 39 18.10 -11.77 20.87
N GLU A 40 17.21 -12.63 21.38
CA GLU A 40 16.95 -12.78 22.82
C GLU A 40 18.24 -13.14 23.57
N GLN A 41 18.99 -14.15 23.10
CA GLN A 41 20.24 -14.57 23.71
C GLN A 41 21.28 -13.44 23.74
N LEU A 42 21.38 -12.67 22.66
CA LEU A 42 22.31 -11.54 22.58
C LEU A 42 21.91 -10.41 23.54
N ILE A 43 20.61 -10.10 23.67
CA ILE A 43 20.11 -9.12 24.65
C ILE A 43 20.44 -9.58 26.07
N MET A 44 20.16 -10.84 26.39
CA MET A 44 20.45 -11.41 27.71
C MET A 44 21.94 -11.42 28.02
N ALA A 45 22.80 -11.66 27.02
CA ALA A 45 24.25 -11.57 27.17
C ALA A 45 24.69 -10.14 27.52
N GLN A 46 24.14 -9.11 26.87
CA GLN A 46 24.45 -7.71 27.19
C GLN A 46 23.96 -7.32 28.58
N LEU A 47 22.77 -7.79 28.98
CA LEU A 47 22.27 -7.56 30.34
C LEU A 47 23.16 -8.21 31.39
N LYS A 48 23.66 -9.42 31.14
CA LYS A 48 24.61 -10.09 32.04
C LYS A 48 25.93 -9.33 32.16
N VAL A 49 26.49 -8.84 31.06
CA VAL A 49 27.71 -8.00 31.08
C VAL A 49 27.49 -6.74 31.92
N ALA A 50 26.34 -6.08 31.77
CA ALA A 50 26.02 -4.89 32.57
C ALA A 50 25.80 -5.18 34.06
N GLN A 51 25.34 -6.39 34.41
CA GLN A 51 25.20 -6.83 35.79
C GLN A 51 26.56 -7.16 36.43
N GLU A 52 27.46 -7.81 35.68
CA GLU A 52 28.80 -8.18 36.15
C GLU A 52 29.74 -6.97 36.24
N ASP A 53 29.63 -6.03 35.29
CA ASP A 53 30.39 -4.78 35.27
C ASP A 53 29.48 -3.57 34.96
N PRO A 54 29.03 -2.84 36.00
CA PRO A 54 28.19 -1.66 35.83
C PRO A 54 28.83 -0.54 35.01
N SER A 55 30.16 -0.50 34.89
CA SER A 55 30.83 0.52 34.06
C SER A 55 30.57 0.32 32.56
N GLN A 56 30.22 -0.90 32.15
CA GLN A 56 29.86 -1.25 30.77
C GLN A 56 28.38 -1.05 30.46
N ALA A 57 27.56 -0.61 31.43
CA ALA A 57 26.11 -0.50 31.27
C ALA A 57 25.68 0.36 30.07
N LEU A 58 26.38 1.47 29.81
CA LEU A 58 26.09 2.34 28.65
C LEU A 58 26.38 1.64 27.31
N LYS A 59 27.49 0.88 27.24
CA LYS A 59 27.86 0.10 26.06
C LYS A 59 26.90 -1.06 25.82
N ALA A 60 26.49 -1.75 26.89
CA ALA A 60 25.47 -2.79 26.82
C ALA A 60 24.11 -2.22 26.35
N ALA A 61 23.70 -1.06 26.87
CA ALA A 61 22.46 -0.40 26.46
C ALA A 61 22.46 0.01 24.98
N SER A 62 23.57 0.52 24.45
CA SER A 62 23.68 0.85 23.03
C SER A 62 23.63 -0.41 22.15
N ALA A 63 24.27 -1.50 22.58
CA ALA A 63 24.18 -2.79 21.90
C ALA A 63 22.75 -3.35 21.91
N ILE A 64 22.05 -3.31 23.05
CA ILE A 64 20.62 -3.72 23.15
C ILE A 64 19.76 -2.88 22.21
N LYS A 65 19.96 -1.56 22.16
CA LYS A 65 19.23 -0.69 21.22
C LYS A 65 19.48 -1.06 19.75
N GLY A 66 20.73 -1.38 19.40
CA GLY A 66 21.09 -1.88 18.08
C GLY A 66 20.40 -3.20 17.74
N LEU A 67 20.35 -4.14 18.70
CA LEU A 67 19.64 -5.41 18.55
C LEU A 67 18.13 -5.21 18.40
N SER A 68 17.50 -4.30 19.15
CA SER A 68 16.09 -3.94 18.99
C SER A 68 15.80 -3.38 17.59
N LEU A 69 16.67 -2.52 17.06
CA LEU A 69 16.52 -1.98 15.71
C LEU A 69 16.68 -3.08 14.65
N ALA A 70 17.67 -3.96 14.81
CA ALA A 70 17.86 -5.09 13.92
C ALA A 70 16.65 -6.05 13.94
N ALA A 71 16.09 -6.33 15.11
CA ALA A 71 14.89 -7.13 15.27
C ALA A 71 13.69 -6.52 14.53
N ALA A 72 13.47 -5.21 14.67
CA ALA A 72 12.43 -4.50 13.92
C ALA A 72 12.67 -4.52 12.41
N GLY A 73 13.93 -4.49 11.96
CA GLY A 73 14.28 -4.69 10.55
C GLY A 73 13.94 -6.09 10.05
N LEU A 74 14.27 -7.12 10.83
CA LEU A 74 13.97 -8.52 10.51
C LEU A 74 12.46 -8.80 10.46
N GLU A 75 11.69 -8.21 11.37
CA GLU A 75 10.22 -8.28 11.36
C GLU A 75 9.66 -7.75 10.04
N ARG A 76 10.03 -6.53 9.64
CA ARG A 76 9.60 -5.92 8.38
C ARG A 76 10.00 -6.75 7.16
N LEU A 77 11.19 -7.36 7.18
CA LEU A 77 11.64 -8.25 6.11
C LEU A 77 10.82 -9.53 6.04
N HIS A 78 10.51 -10.15 7.18
CA HIS A 78 9.65 -11.33 7.21
C HIS A 78 8.22 -11.00 6.78
N ASP A 79 7.70 -9.84 7.16
CA ASP A 79 6.39 -9.41 6.69
C ASP A 79 6.40 -9.16 5.19
N LEU A 80 7.41 -8.50 4.64
CA LEU A 80 7.56 -8.35 3.19
C LEU A 80 7.58 -9.72 2.48
N LYS A 81 8.30 -10.71 3.03
CA LYS A 81 8.31 -12.07 2.49
C LYS A 81 6.91 -12.72 2.54
N LYS A 82 6.16 -12.53 3.62
CA LYS A 82 4.77 -13.01 3.72
C LYS A 82 3.86 -12.33 2.69
N ARG A 83 3.99 -11.01 2.49
CA ARG A 83 3.24 -10.26 1.46
C ARG A 83 3.54 -10.78 0.07
N ALA A 84 4.81 -11.01 -0.25
CA ALA A 84 5.24 -11.56 -1.53
C ALA A 84 4.69 -12.98 -1.78
N LEU A 85 4.40 -13.75 -0.73
CA LEU A 85 3.74 -15.07 -0.84
C LEU A 85 2.21 -14.98 -0.92
N GLY A 86 1.63 -13.78 -0.84
CA GLY A 86 0.17 -13.59 -0.72
C GLY A 86 -0.38 -14.07 0.62
N LEU A 87 0.48 -14.21 1.63
CA LEU A 87 0.11 -14.57 3.02
C LEU A 87 -0.05 -13.33 3.89
N ASP A 88 -0.14 -12.15 3.27
CA ASP A 88 -0.49 -10.94 3.98
C ASP A 88 -1.85 -11.20 4.61
N LYS A 89 -1.90 -11.12 5.94
CA LYS A 89 -3.18 -11.02 6.62
C LYS A 89 -3.68 -9.63 6.24
N MET A 90 -4.38 -9.51 5.11
CA MET A 90 -5.33 -8.43 5.00
C MET A 90 -6.19 -8.61 6.25
N GLU A 91 -6.06 -7.69 7.21
CA GLU A 91 -7.22 -7.31 7.98
C GLU A 91 -8.27 -7.04 6.91
N MET A 92 -9.11 -8.04 6.62
CA MET A 92 -10.38 -7.76 5.98
C MET A 92 -11.05 -6.87 7.01
N HIS A 93 -10.83 -5.57 6.88
CA HIS A 93 -11.73 -4.61 7.47
C HIS A 93 -13.08 -5.02 6.89
N ASP A 94 -13.94 -5.59 7.72
CA ASP A 94 -15.34 -5.87 7.42
C ASP A 94 -16.09 -4.56 7.04
N ASP A 95 -15.40 -3.42 7.04
CA ASP A 95 -15.84 -2.08 6.62
C ASP A 95 -15.67 -1.81 5.10
N LEU A 96 -15.58 -2.84 4.26
CA LEU A 96 -15.76 -2.63 2.81
C LEU A 96 -17.25 -2.27 2.58
N PRO A 97 -17.56 -1.13 1.93
CA PRO A 97 -18.96 -0.74 1.73
C PRO A 97 -19.68 -1.78 0.86
N ASP A 98 -20.76 -2.36 1.40
CA ASP A 98 -21.66 -3.24 0.66
C ASP A 98 -22.34 -2.47 -0.48
N LEU A 99 -22.02 -2.83 -1.73
CA LEU A 99 -22.73 -2.32 -2.90
C LEU A 99 -24.12 -2.96 -2.97
N ARG A 100 -25.14 -2.23 -2.50
CA ARG A 100 -26.55 -2.63 -2.62
C ARG A 100 -27.15 -2.07 -3.91
N ILE A 101 -27.26 -2.92 -4.93
CA ILE A 101 -27.98 -2.60 -6.16
C ILE A 101 -29.47 -2.84 -5.91
N HIS A 102 -30.25 -1.77 -5.80
CA HIS A 102 -31.71 -1.84 -5.71
C HIS A 102 -32.30 -1.80 -7.12
N CYS A 103 -32.88 -2.92 -7.57
CA CYS A 103 -33.69 -2.94 -8.78
C CYS A 103 -35.07 -2.40 -8.45
N LEU A 104 -35.41 -1.23 -9.00
CA LEU A 104 -36.72 -0.63 -8.85
C LEU A 104 -37.75 -1.42 -9.65
N THR A 105 -38.97 -1.48 -9.13
CA THR A 105 -40.12 -2.00 -9.87
C THR A 105 -40.69 -0.93 -10.80
N ASP A 106 -41.39 -1.35 -11.86
CA ASP A 106 -41.99 -0.43 -12.84
C ASP A 106 -42.92 0.60 -12.17
N GLU A 107 -43.61 0.22 -11.09
CA GLU A 107 -44.49 1.10 -10.31
C GLU A 107 -43.72 2.21 -9.56
N GLU A 108 -42.54 1.88 -9.03
CA GLU A 108 -41.65 2.83 -8.35
C GLU A 108 -40.95 3.76 -9.34
N GLU A 109 -40.54 3.25 -10.50
CA GLU A 109 -40.03 4.09 -11.59
C GLU A 109 -41.07 5.11 -12.07
N ASP A 110 -42.32 4.67 -12.25
CA ASP A 110 -43.42 5.54 -12.68
C ASP A 110 -43.82 6.55 -11.59
N ALA A 111 -43.66 6.21 -10.32
CA ALA A 111 -43.83 7.17 -9.22
C ALA A 111 -42.75 8.27 -9.26
N ILE A 112 -41.49 7.92 -9.49
CA ILE A 112 -40.39 8.89 -9.62
C ILE A 112 -40.59 9.79 -10.85
N ARG A 113 -40.96 9.20 -12.00
CA ARG A 113 -41.25 9.97 -13.23
C ARG A 113 -42.44 10.92 -13.07
N ARG A 114 -43.43 10.57 -12.26
CA ARG A 114 -44.57 11.44 -11.96
C ARG A 114 -44.19 12.59 -11.02
N GLY A 115 -43.35 12.33 -10.02
CA GLY A 115 -42.80 13.38 -9.14
C GLY A 115 -41.93 14.40 -9.88
N GLN A 116 -41.15 13.95 -10.86
CA GLN A 116 -40.33 14.81 -11.73
C GLN A 116 -41.16 15.64 -12.73
N LYS A 117 -42.39 15.23 -13.04
CA LYS A 117 -43.31 16.02 -13.89
C LYS A 117 -44.04 17.12 -13.12
N THR A 118 -44.08 17.05 -11.78
CA THR A 118 -44.75 18.05 -10.93
C THR A 118 -43.83 19.16 -10.44
N ASP A 119 -42.52 18.91 -10.34
CA ASP A 119 -41.52 19.99 -10.22
C ASP A 119 -41.15 20.46 -11.62
N GLY A 120 -41.93 21.41 -12.13
CA GLY A 120 -41.61 22.14 -13.34
C GLY A 120 -40.33 22.94 -13.16
N CYS A 121 -39.18 22.35 -13.48
CA CYS A 121 -38.00 23.10 -13.87
C CYS A 121 -38.12 23.41 -15.36
N ASP A 122 -38.75 24.54 -15.64
CA ASP A 122 -38.65 25.24 -16.92
C ASP A 122 -37.17 25.61 -17.11
N TRP A 123 -36.44 24.84 -17.91
CA TRP A 123 -35.11 25.22 -18.38
C TRP A 123 -35.21 25.59 -19.85
N ASP A 124 -35.93 26.69 -20.12
CA ASP A 124 -35.85 27.43 -21.36
C ASP A 124 -35.59 28.90 -21.02
N ASP A 125 -34.30 29.26 -21.07
CA ASP A 125 -33.77 30.60 -21.38
C ASP A 125 -32.26 30.60 -21.07
N THR A 126 -31.47 29.90 -21.89
CA THR A 126 -30.09 30.34 -22.15
C THR A 126 -30.10 31.06 -23.48
N PRO A 127 -29.78 32.37 -23.52
CA PRO A 127 -29.55 33.05 -24.79
C PRO A 127 -28.48 32.31 -25.58
N ASP A 128 -28.76 32.13 -26.87
CA ASP A 128 -27.83 31.66 -27.89
C ASP A 128 -26.66 32.66 -28.02
N ASP A 129 -25.70 32.56 -27.11
CA ASP A 129 -24.45 33.29 -27.17
C ASP A 129 -23.54 32.57 -28.18
N GLY A 130 -23.69 33.00 -29.44
CA GLY A 130 -23.03 32.46 -30.61
C GLY A 130 -21.58 32.06 -30.35
N LEU A 131 -21.30 30.77 -30.57
CA LEU A 131 -19.95 30.24 -30.68
C LEU A 131 -19.27 30.84 -31.91
N ALA A 132 -18.69 32.02 -31.75
CA ALA A 132 -17.62 32.52 -32.59
C ALA A 132 -16.44 31.56 -32.44
N GLY A 133 -16.03 30.97 -33.56
CA GLY A 133 -14.99 29.94 -33.62
C GLY A 133 -13.70 30.35 -32.92
N VAL A 134 -13.13 29.41 -32.18
CA VAL A 134 -11.74 29.50 -31.74
C VAL A 134 -10.86 29.25 -32.97
N PRO A 135 -10.01 30.21 -33.37
CA PRO A 135 -8.99 29.95 -34.38
C PRO A 135 -7.92 29.03 -33.77
N ASP A 136 -7.58 28.00 -34.51
CA ASP A 136 -6.34 27.24 -34.39
C ASP A 136 -5.20 28.12 -34.93
N ASP A 137 -4.40 28.71 -34.05
CA ASP A 137 -3.06 29.18 -34.40
C ASP A 137 -2.06 28.84 -33.29
N GLY A 138 -0.99 28.17 -33.71
CA GLY A 138 -0.04 27.53 -32.82
C GLY A 138 1.10 28.44 -32.36
N SER A 139 2.08 27.73 -31.78
CA SER A 139 3.37 28.17 -31.25
C SER A 139 3.33 28.73 -29.83
N LEU A 140 3.86 27.93 -28.88
CA LEU A 140 4.80 28.42 -27.88
C LEU A 140 5.74 27.26 -27.52
N ASP A 141 6.92 27.30 -28.13
CA ASP A 141 8.12 26.64 -27.65
C ASP A 141 8.47 27.19 -26.27
N GLU A 142 8.66 26.32 -25.28
CA GLU A 142 9.51 26.62 -24.12
C GLU A 142 10.21 25.31 -23.70
N GLU A 143 11.48 25.24 -24.10
CA GLU A 143 12.43 24.21 -23.71
C GLU A 143 12.55 24.18 -22.17
N LEU A 144 12.29 23.03 -21.56
CA LEU A 144 12.60 22.79 -20.16
C LEU A 144 14.07 22.40 -20.05
N ASP A 145 14.87 23.33 -19.53
CA ASP A 145 16.28 23.16 -19.20
C ASP A 145 16.52 21.92 -18.34
N ALA A 146 17.48 21.12 -18.79
CA ALA A 146 17.96 19.93 -18.11
C ALA A 146 18.69 20.32 -16.81
N ASN A 147 18.25 19.74 -15.69
CA ASN A 147 18.95 19.83 -14.42
C ASN A 147 20.38 19.29 -14.56
N GLU A 148 21.33 20.21 -14.36
CA GLU A 148 22.76 20.00 -14.29
C GLU A 148 23.13 19.15 -13.06
N ILE A 149 23.90 18.11 -13.33
CA ILE A 149 24.60 17.26 -12.37
C ILE A 149 25.76 18.08 -11.80
N ILE A 150 25.89 18.14 -10.47
CA ILE A 150 27.18 18.44 -9.83
C ILE A 150 27.45 17.37 -8.77
N GLU A 151 28.30 16.41 -9.15
CA GLU A 151 29.13 15.64 -8.22
C GLU A 151 30.41 16.43 -7.88
N GLU A 152 30.98 16.05 -6.73
CA GLU A 152 32.38 16.23 -6.30
C GLU A 152 32.81 17.50 -5.54
N GLY A 153 33.40 17.27 -4.36
CA GLY A 153 34.49 18.09 -3.84
C GLY A 153 34.32 18.62 -2.41
N VAL A 154 34.48 17.77 -1.39
CA VAL A 154 34.94 18.23 -0.06
C VAL A 154 36.15 17.38 0.34
N GLU A 155 37.33 17.94 0.09
CA GLU A 155 38.53 17.68 0.90
C GLU A 155 38.43 18.43 2.24
#